data_AF-A0A2D5ZXR8-F1
#
_entry.id   AF-A0A2D5ZXR8-F1
#
_cell.length_a   1.000
_cell.length_b   1.000
_cell.length_c   1.000
_cell.angle_alpha   90.00
_cell.angle_beta   90.00
_cell.angle_gamma   90.00
#
_symmetry.space_group_name_H-M   'P 1'
#
loop_
_entity.id
_entity.type
_entity.pdbx_description
1 polymer ?
#
loop_
_entity_poly.entity_id
_entity_poly.type
_entity_poly.pdbx_seq_one_letter_code
_entity_poly.pdbx_strand_id
1 'polypeptide(L)'
;MHKQNTYDDQIVKSFLWATVFWGVIAFSAGLLVALQMAFWKFNFNLEWLTFGRLRPLHTNAAIFAFAGNAIFAGIYHSTQRLCKVRLFSDTLSRIHFWGWQTIIVAAAITLPLGFSQAKEYAELEWPLDIAIAVVWVIFAVNYFMTLKIRREKHMYVALWFYIATIITVAVLHIFNSIEIP
;
A
#
# COMPACT_ATOMS: atom_id res chain seq x y z
N MET A 1 -7.12 -26.43 16.15
CA MET A 1 -7.07 -25.27 17.07
C MET A 1 -8.20 -24.31 16.68
N HIS A 2 -9.38 -24.49 17.26
CA HIS A 2 -10.59 -23.72 16.96
C HIS A 2 -10.62 -22.42 17.78
N LYS A 3 -10.58 -21.27 17.10
CA LYS A 3 -10.91 -19.91 17.56
C LYS A 3 -10.90 -19.06 16.28
N GLN A 4 -11.94 -18.40 15.77
CA GLN A 4 -13.18 -17.85 16.30
C GLN A 4 -14.23 -17.83 15.18
N ASN A 5 -15.52 -17.91 15.50
CA ASN A 5 -16.63 -17.70 14.55
C ASN A 5 -16.81 -16.21 14.15
N THR A 6 -15.82 -15.36 14.46
CA THR A 6 -15.87 -13.91 14.24
C THR A 6 -14.79 -13.49 13.24
N TYR A 7 -15.10 -12.49 12.41
CA TYR A 7 -14.15 -11.91 11.47
C TYR A 7 -13.03 -11.14 12.18
N ASP A 8 -11.88 -11.01 11.54
CA ASP A 8 -10.80 -10.13 11.97
C ASP A 8 -11.10 -8.70 11.50
N ASP A 9 -11.83 -7.96 12.32
CA ASP A 9 -12.12 -6.55 12.06
C ASP A 9 -11.06 -5.61 12.64
N GLN A 10 -10.14 -6.13 13.48
CA GLN A 10 -9.08 -5.31 14.04
C GLN A 10 -8.14 -4.84 12.92
N ILE A 11 -7.70 -5.75 12.06
CA ILE A 11 -6.81 -5.40 10.96
C ILE A 11 -7.46 -4.45 9.96
N VAL A 12 -8.75 -4.63 9.69
CA VAL A 12 -9.54 -3.74 8.83
C VAL A 12 -9.56 -2.33 9.41
N LYS A 13 -9.83 -2.19 10.71
CA LYS A 13 -9.80 -0.89 11.40
C LYS A 13 -8.42 -0.25 11.37
N SER A 14 -7.34 -1.02 11.53
CA SER A 14 -5.98 -0.52 11.43
C SER A 14 -5.70 0.08 10.05
N PHE A 15 -6.03 -0.63 8.96
CA PHE A 15 -5.90 -0.11 7.60
C PHE A 15 -6.82 1.09 7.33
N LEU A 16 -8.05 1.11 7.88
CA LEU A 16 -8.95 2.27 7.76
C LEU A 16 -8.39 3.52 8.44
N TRP A 17 -7.86 3.39 9.67
CA TRP A 17 -7.23 4.52 10.37
C TRP A 17 -5.98 5.00 9.64
N ALA A 18 -5.15 4.07 9.14
CA ALA A 18 -4.01 4.42 8.31
C ALA A 18 -4.44 5.13 7.01
N THR A 19 -5.53 4.69 6.38
CA THR A 19 -6.11 5.36 5.19
C THR A 19 -6.42 6.82 5.50
N VAL A 20 -7.15 7.10 6.58
CA VAL A 20 -7.51 8.49 6.95
C VAL A 20 -6.25 9.30 7.25
N PHE A 21 -5.32 8.75 8.02
CA PHE A 21 -4.07 9.42 8.39
C PHE A 21 -3.22 9.77 7.16
N TRP A 22 -2.95 8.81 6.28
CA TRP A 22 -2.17 9.04 5.06
C TRP A 22 -2.93 9.87 4.03
N GLY A 23 -4.26 9.83 4.01
CA GLY A 23 -5.08 10.72 3.20
C GLY A 23 -4.83 12.18 3.56
N VAL A 24 -4.86 12.52 4.85
CA VAL A 24 -4.55 13.89 5.31
C VAL A 24 -3.14 14.30 4.86
N ILE A 25 -2.14 13.43 5.01
CA ILE A 25 -0.76 13.72 4.60
C ILE A 25 -0.65 13.90 3.09
N ALA A 26 -1.22 12.99 2.30
CA ALA A 26 -1.15 12.99 0.85
C ALA A 26 -1.79 14.25 0.26
N PHE A 27 -2.99 14.62 0.71
CA PHE A 27 -3.68 15.82 0.24
C PHE A 27 -3.01 17.12 0.73
N SER A 28 -2.42 17.12 1.93
CA SER A 28 -1.62 18.26 2.40
C SER A 28 -0.36 18.46 1.55
N ALA A 29 0.36 17.37 1.24
CA ALA A 29 1.51 17.41 0.34
C ALA A 29 1.10 17.85 -1.08
N GLY A 30 -0.04 17.36 -1.58
CA GLY A 30 -0.58 17.76 -2.88
C GLY A 30 -0.91 19.24 -2.94
N LEU A 31 -1.53 19.78 -1.88
CA LEU A 31 -1.78 21.22 -1.76
C LEU A 31 -0.48 22.02 -1.75
N LEU A 32 0.54 21.57 -1.01
CA LEU A 32 1.84 22.25 -0.97
C LEU A 32 2.52 22.27 -2.35
N VAL A 33 2.54 21.13 -3.04
CA VAL A 33 3.11 20.98 -4.39
C VAL A 33 2.35 21.87 -5.40
N ALA A 34 1.02 21.96 -5.29
CA ALA A 34 0.23 22.88 -6.10
C ALA A 34 0.57 24.36 -5.82
N LEU A 35 0.74 24.74 -4.54
CA LEU A 35 1.16 26.10 -4.17
C LEU A 35 2.56 26.44 -4.68
N GLN A 36 3.48 25.46 -4.74
CA GLN A 36 4.83 25.66 -5.30
C GLN A 36 4.82 25.98 -6.79
N MET A 37 3.88 25.39 -7.55
CA MET A 37 3.68 25.73 -8.96
C MET A 37 3.08 27.13 -9.13
N ALA A 38 2.15 27.52 -8.26
CA ALA A 38 1.53 28.84 -8.30
C ALA A 38 2.47 29.96 -7.82
N PHE A 39 3.27 29.68 -6.80
CA PHE A 39 4.13 30.65 -6.12
C PHE A 39 5.48 30.01 -5.75
N TRP A 40 6.53 30.37 -6.48
CA TRP A 40 7.87 29.78 -6.31
C TRP A 40 8.43 29.87 -4.88
N LYS A 41 8.02 30.87 -4.08
CA LYS A 41 8.46 31.07 -2.68
C LYS A 41 8.11 29.89 -1.75
N PHE A 42 7.10 29.07 -2.10
CA PHE A 42 6.73 27.88 -1.34
C PHE A 42 7.72 26.71 -1.48
N ASN A 43 8.81 26.87 -2.26
CA ASN A 43 9.94 25.93 -2.23
C ASN A 43 10.86 26.17 -1.01
N PHE A 44 10.67 27.27 -0.27
CA PHE A 44 11.38 27.61 0.97
C PHE A 44 12.91 27.67 0.89
N ASN A 45 13.50 27.61 -0.31
CA ASN A 45 14.94 27.44 -0.55
C ASN A 45 15.55 26.26 0.23
N LEU A 46 14.76 25.19 0.46
CA LEU A 46 15.18 23.96 1.12
C LEU A 46 15.12 22.81 0.12
N GLU A 47 16.22 22.08 -0.05
CA GLU A 47 16.34 21.05 -1.09
C GLU A 47 15.25 19.97 -0.99
N TRP A 48 14.95 19.51 0.23
CA TRP A 48 13.97 18.46 0.50
C TRP A 48 12.51 18.92 0.41
N LEU A 49 12.25 20.23 0.37
CA LEU A 49 10.91 20.78 0.15
C LEU A 49 10.72 21.30 -1.27
N THR A 50 11.69 21.10 -2.18
CA THR A 50 11.50 21.53 -3.56
C THR A 50 10.42 20.71 -4.26
N PHE A 51 9.74 21.33 -5.23
CA PHE A 51 8.70 20.69 -6.05
C PHE A 51 9.17 19.36 -6.65
N GLY A 52 10.41 19.30 -7.14
CA GLY A 52 10.97 18.11 -7.78
C GLY A 52 11.04 16.89 -6.84
N ARG A 53 11.29 17.10 -5.53
CA ARG A 53 11.35 16.02 -4.54
C ARG A 53 10.01 15.75 -3.86
N LEU A 54 9.19 16.79 -3.64
CA LEU A 54 7.86 16.62 -3.03
C LEU A 54 6.80 16.06 -3.97
N ARG A 55 6.94 16.25 -5.30
CA ARG A 55 6.03 15.66 -6.28
C ARG A 55 5.97 14.12 -6.19
N PRO A 56 7.10 13.38 -6.30
CA PRO A 56 7.06 11.92 -6.18
C PRO A 56 6.63 11.47 -4.77
N LEU A 57 6.95 12.24 -3.72
CA LEU A 57 6.43 11.98 -2.38
C LEU A 57 4.90 12.05 -2.34
N HIS A 58 4.30 13.11 -2.91
CA HIS A 58 2.85 13.26 -2.97
C HIS A 58 2.21 12.11 -3.75
N THR A 59 2.75 11.75 -4.92
CA THR A 59 2.25 10.64 -5.74
C THR A 59 2.24 9.32 -4.96
N ASN A 60 3.37 8.98 -4.33
CA ASN A 60 3.50 7.76 -3.53
C ASN A 60 2.58 7.76 -2.31
N ALA A 61 2.47 8.90 -1.62
CA ALA A 61 1.57 9.05 -0.48
C ALA A 61 0.09 8.94 -0.89
N ALA A 62 -0.31 9.51 -2.03
CA ALA A 62 -1.69 9.44 -2.51
C ALA A 62 -2.08 8.02 -2.96
N ILE A 63 -1.18 7.34 -3.68
CA ILE A 63 -1.49 6.05 -4.28
C ILE A 63 -1.20 4.89 -3.33
N PHE A 64 0.04 4.75 -2.86
CA PHE A 64 0.44 3.57 -2.09
C PHE A 64 0.11 3.72 -0.60
N ALA A 65 0.20 4.93 -0.05
CA ALA A 65 -0.17 5.17 1.34
C ALA A 65 -1.68 5.34 1.51
N PHE A 66 -2.32 6.31 0.87
CA PHE A 66 -3.76 6.53 1.02
C PHE A 66 -4.59 5.46 0.30
N ALA A 67 -4.54 5.40 -1.03
CA ALA A 67 -5.40 4.48 -1.78
C ALA A 67 -5.04 3.00 -1.52
N GLY A 68 -3.76 2.68 -1.34
CA GLY A 68 -3.29 1.34 -0.99
C GLY A 68 -3.86 0.84 0.33
N ASN A 69 -3.79 1.66 1.40
CA ASN A 69 -4.43 1.31 2.68
C ASN A 69 -5.96 1.14 2.55
N ALA A 70 -6.62 1.99 1.76
CA ALA A 70 -8.06 1.87 1.48
C ALA A 70 -8.40 0.55 0.79
N ILE A 71 -7.61 0.16 -0.22
CA ILE A 71 -7.77 -1.10 -0.94
C ILE A 71 -7.55 -2.29 0.00
N PHE A 72 -6.52 -2.28 0.84
CA PHE A 72 -6.27 -3.36 1.79
C PHE A 72 -7.38 -3.50 2.84
N ALA A 73 -7.87 -2.38 3.38
CA ALA A 73 -9.05 -2.40 4.25
C ALA A 73 -10.26 -3.01 3.55
N GLY A 74 -10.53 -2.58 2.31
CA GLY A 74 -11.60 -3.11 1.47
C GLY A 74 -11.47 -4.61 1.24
N ILE A 75 -10.29 -5.09 0.84
CA ILE A 75 -10.01 -6.51 0.58
C ILE A 75 -10.15 -7.34 1.86
N TYR A 76 -9.51 -6.95 2.97
CA TYR A 76 -9.58 -7.71 4.21
C TYR A 76 -10.99 -7.75 4.81
N HIS A 77 -11.76 -6.67 4.64
CA HIS A 77 -13.15 -6.64 5.06
C HIS A 77 -14.00 -7.57 4.20
N SER A 78 -14.04 -7.31 2.88
CA SER A 78 -14.97 -7.97 1.96
C SER A 78 -14.66 -9.45 1.78
N THR A 79 -13.39 -9.84 1.69
CA THR A 79 -12.99 -11.24 1.46
C THR A 79 -13.53 -12.18 2.54
N GLN A 80 -13.45 -11.77 3.80
CA GLN A 80 -13.95 -12.57 4.91
C GLN A 80 -15.47 -12.82 4.80
N ARG A 81 -16.22 -11.79 4.41
CA ARG A 81 -17.69 -11.83 4.32
C ARG A 81 -18.17 -12.56 3.08
N LEU A 82 -17.50 -12.34 1.94
CA LEU A 82 -17.80 -13.01 0.68
C LEU A 82 -17.45 -14.51 0.72
N CYS A 83 -16.37 -14.88 1.41
CA CYS A 83 -15.97 -16.27 1.59
C CYS A 83 -16.64 -16.96 2.80
N LYS A 84 -17.34 -16.17 3.64
CA LYS A 84 -17.94 -16.57 4.92
C LYS A 84 -16.95 -17.30 5.84
N VAL A 85 -15.72 -16.80 5.90
CA VAL A 85 -14.63 -17.35 6.71
C VAL A 85 -13.74 -16.24 7.23
N ARG A 86 -13.15 -16.42 8.41
CA ARG A 86 -12.11 -15.53 8.93
C ARG A 86 -10.87 -15.60 8.02
N LEU A 87 -10.03 -14.55 8.04
CA LEU A 87 -8.70 -14.60 7.41
C LEU A 87 -7.91 -15.83 7.84
N PHE A 88 -7.09 -16.33 6.92
CA PHE A 88 -6.25 -17.50 7.16
C PHE A 88 -5.26 -17.33 8.31
N SER A 89 -4.60 -16.17 8.40
CA SER A 89 -3.66 -15.86 9.48
C SER A 89 -3.70 -14.38 9.89
N ASP A 90 -4.06 -14.15 11.16
CA ASP A 90 -3.98 -12.84 11.82
C ASP A 90 -2.52 -12.35 11.95
N THR A 91 -1.55 -13.27 12.03
CA THR A 91 -0.13 -12.91 12.10
C THR A 91 0.35 -12.37 10.75
N LEU A 92 0.01 -13.03 9.64
CA LEU A 92 0.36 -12.55 8.31
C LEU A 92 -0.30 -11.20 8.01
N SER A 93 -1.55 -10.99 8.44
CA SER A 93 -2.25 -9.73 8.25
C SER A 93 -1.57 -8.58 9.02
N ARG A 94 -1.09 -8.83 10.24
CA ARG A 94 -0.31 -7.86 11.05
C ARG A 94 1.08 -7.58 10.47
N ILE A 95 1.79 -8.60 10.01
CA ILE A 95 3.11 -8.42 9.34
C ILE A 95 2.91 -7.59 8.07
N HIS A 96 1.87 -7.89 7.29
CA HIS A 96 1.53 -7.09 6.12
C HIS A 96 1.28 -5.62 6.48
N PHE A 97 0.44 -5.35 7.49
CA PHE A 97 0.17 -3.97 7.92
C PHE A 97 1.44 -3.23 8.33
N TRP A 98 2.20 -3.75 9.30
CA TRP A 98 3.39 -3.05 9.78
C TRP A 98 4.50 -2.98 8.73
N GLY A 99 4.63 -4.00 7.88
CA GLY A 99 5.53 -3.98 6.72
C GLY A 99 5.17 -2.84 5.77
N TRP A 100 3.89 -2.73 5.40
CA TRP A 100 3.40 -1.66 4.53
C TRP A 100 3.60 -0.27 5.15
N GLN A 101 3.29 -0.12 6.43
CA GLN A 101 3.51 1.15 7.14
C GLN A 101 4.98 1.55 7.20
N THR A 102 5.89 0.58 7.40
CA THR A 102 7.32 0.83 7.44
C THR A 102 7.85 1.29 6.08
N ILE A 103 7.38 0.66 4.99
CA ILE A 103 7.73 1.06 3.62
C ILE A 103 7.26 2.49 3.34
N ILE A 104 6.02 2.84 3.71
CA ILE A 104 5.50 4.20 3.51
C ILE A 104 6.34 5.22 4.28
N VAL A 105 6.71 4.93 5.53
CA VAL A 105 7.55 5.83 6.33
C VAL A 105 8.94 5.95 5.71
N ALA A 106 9.52 4.86 5.20
CA ALA A 106 10.80 4.90 4.51
C ALA A 106 10.71 5.76 3.24
N ALA A 107 9.66 5.61 2.42
CA ALA A 107 9.40 6.46 1.26
C ALA A 107 9.28 7.94 1.63
N ALA A 108 8.63 8.25 2.76
CA ALA A 108 8.50 9.61 3.27
C ALA A 108 9.84 10.24 3.68
N ILE A 109 10.85 9.43 3.96
CA ILE A 109 12.21 9.88 4.28
C ILE A 109 13.08 9.92 3.03
N THR A 110 13.08 8.86 2.22
CA THR A 110 14.02 8.71 1.10
C THR A 110 13.75 9.66 -0.05
N LEU A 111 12.47 9.90 -0.40
CA LEU A 111 12.11 10.74 -1.53
C LEU A 111 12.50 12.22 -1.32
N PRO A 112 12.25 12.85 -0.15
CA PRO A 112 12.77 14.20 0.13
C PRO A 112 14.30 14.29 0.20
N LEU A 113 14.98 13.20 0.56
CA LEU A 113 16.44 13.13 0.52
C LEU A 113 16.98 13.04 -0.93
N GLY A 114 16.13 12.78 -1.91
CA GLY A 114 16.49 12.75 -3.33
C GLY A 114 16.87 11.37 -3.85
N PHE A 115 16.68 10.31 -3.07
CA PHE A 115 16.84 8.94 -3.54
C PHE A 115 15.65 8.56 -4.41
N SER A 116 15.86 8.46 -5.72
CA SER A 116 14.81 8.08 -6.65
C SER A 116 15.33 7.51 -7.96
N GLN A 117 14.66 6.46 -8.45
CA GLN A 117 14.85 5.90 -9.80
C GLN A 117 14.32 6.80 -10.94
N ALA A 118 13.62 7.90 -10.62
CA ALA A 118 12.95 8.79 -11.59
C ALA A 118 11.90 8.13 -12.51
N LYS A 119 11.53 6.87 -12.26
CA LYS A 119 10.39 6.18 -12.89
C LYS A 119 9.10 6.54 -12.17
N GLU A 120 8.11 7.09 -12.86
CA GLU A 120 6.84 7.46 -12.24
C GLU A 120 6.14 6.23 -11.64
N TYR A 121 5.63 6.36 -10.42
CA TYR A 121 5.01 5.30 -9.60
C TYR A 121 5.94 4.14 -9.21
N ALA A 122 7.23 4.25 -9.52
CA ALA A 122 8.30 3.33 -9.12
C ALA A 122 9.54 4.13 -8.70
N GLU A 123 9.31 5.19 -7.93
CA GLU A 123 10.36 6.14 -7.57
C GLU A 123 11.27 5.63 -6.45
N LEU A 124 10.89 4.59 -5.73
CA LEU A 124 11.64 4.08 -4.58
C LEU A 124 12.86 3.26 -5.05
N GLU A 125 13.93 3.25 -4.27
CA GLU A 125 15.15 2.50 -4.58
C GLU A 125 14.98 0.99 -4.32
N TRP A 126 15.85 0.17 -4.95
CA TRP A 126 15.82 -1.29 -4.86
C TRP A 126 15.62 -1.91 -3.46
N PRO A 127 16.14 -1.38 -2.32
CA PRO A 127 15.90 -2.00 -1.02
C PRO A 127 14.41 -1.94 -0.63
N LEU A 128 13.73 -0.85 -1.01
CA LEU A 128 12.30 -0.69 -0.79
C LEU A 128 11.49 -1.50 -1.79
N ASP A 129 11.95 -1.65 -3.03
CA ASP A 129 11.29 -2.52 -4.01
C ASP A 129 11.27 -3.99 -3.57
N ILE A 130 12.39 -4.49 -3.01
CA ILE A 130 12.45 -5.83 -2.43
C ILE A 130 11.49 -5.94 -1.23
N ALA A 131 11.49 -4.93 -0.34
CA ALA A 131 10.61 -4.92 0.82
C ALA A 131 9.13 -4.94 0.41
N ILE A 132 8.75 -4.17 -0.61
CA ILE A 132 7.40 -4.16 -1.20
C ILE A 132 7.06 -5.54 -1.73
N ALA A 133 7.93 -6.17 -2.53
CA ALA A 133 7.69 -7.49 -3.09
C ALA A 133 7.45 -8.54 -1.99
N VAL A 134 8.27 -8.54 -0.93
CA VAL A 134 8.12 -9.46 0.20
C VAL A 134 6.81 -9.23 0.96
N VAL A 135 6.49 -7.99 1.29
CA VAL A 135 5.25 -7.62 2.00
C VAL A 135 4.01 -7.95 1.16
N TRP A 136 4.08 -7.75 -0.16
CA TRP A 136 3.01 -8.09 -1.09
C TRP A 136 2.80 -9.61 -1.20
N VAL A 137 3.88 -10.40 -1.20
CA VAL A 137 3.78 -11.87 -1.17
C VAL A 137 3.13 -12.35 0.13
N ILE A 138 3.50 -11.78 1.28
CA ILE A 138 2.87 -12.10 2.57
C ILE A 138 1.36 -11.84 2.53
N PHE A 139 0.96 -10.69 1.97
CA PHE A 139 -0.44 -10.35 1.74
C PHE A 139 -1.13 -11.35 0.81
N ALA A 140 -0.52 -11.65 -0.34
CA ALA A 140 -1.06 -12.57 -1.33
C ALA A 140 -1.27 -13.96 -0.73
N VAL A 141 -0.29 -14.50 0.00
CA VAL A 141 -0.39 -15.80 0.68
C VAL A 141 -1.57 -15.81 1.63
N ASN A 142 -1.74 -14.78 2.47
CA ASN A 142 -2.86 -14.71 3.39
C ASN A 142 -4.22 -14.64 2.67
N TYR A 143 -4.29 -13.86 1.59
CA TYR A 143 -5.49 -13.72 0.76
C TYR A 143 -5.87 -15.03 0.06
N PHE A 144 -4.95 -15.66 -0.68
CA PHE A 144 -5.21 -16.89 -1.42
C PHE A 144 -5.50 -18.07 -0.49
N MET A 145 -4.83 -18.16 0.66
CA MET A 145 -5.15 -19.18 1.65
C MET A 145 -6.54 -18.96 2.27
N THR A 146 -6.98 -17.71 2.43
CA THR A 146 -8.36 -17.40 2.84
C THR A 146 -9.37 -17.86 1.78
N LEU A 147 -9.09 -17.64 0.49
CA LEU A 147 -9.92 -18.15 -0.61
C LEU A 147 -9.99 -19.69 -0.66
N LYS A 148 -8.89 -20.37 -0.28
CA LYS A 148 -8.82 -21.84 -0.25
C LYS A 148 -9.73 -22.44 0.82
N ILE A 149 -9.86 -21.79 1.96
CA ILE A 149 -10.70 -22.25 3.10
C ILE A 149 -12.12 -21.66 3.08
N ARG A 150 -12.54 -21.04 1.97
CA ARG A 150 -13.88 -20.46 1.81
C ARG A 150 -14.98 -21.51 2.01
N ARG A 151 -16.13 -21.06 2.53
CA ARG A 151 -17.33 -21.90 2.68
C ARG A 151 -18.22 -21.88 1.43
N GLU A 152 -18.21 -20.77 0.70
CA GLU A 152 -19.01 -20.60 -0.53
C GLU A 152 -18.34 -21.26 -1.73
N LYS A 153 -19.09 -22.08 -2.46
CA LYS A 153 -18.57 -22.80 -3.65
C LYS A 153 -18.21 -21.82 -4.77
N HIS A 154 -19.13 -20.89 -5.06
CA HIS A 154 -18.95 -19.86 -6.07
C HIS A 154 -18.23 -18.65 -5.51
N MET A 155 -17.29 -18.12 -6.28
CA MET A 155 -16.60 -16.88 -5.93
C MET A 155 -17.39 -15.69 -6.44
N TYR A 156 -17.68 -14.74 -5.55
CA TYR A 156 -18.23 -13.45 -5.93
C TYR A 156 -17.27 -12.69 -6.84
N VAL A 157 -17.80 -11.93 -7.80
CA VAL A 157 -17.02 -11.28 -8.87
C VAL A 157 -15.95 -10.32 -8.32
N ALA A 158 -16.20 -9.62 -7.20
CA ALA A 158 -15.18 -8.76 -6.59
C ALA A 158 -13.91 -9.53 -6.19
N LEU A 159 -14.02 -10.82 -5.83
CA LEU A 159 -12.85 -11.65 -5.53
C LEU A 159 -12.00 -11.88 -6.79
N TRP A 160 -12.60 -11.92 -7.98
CA TRP A 160 -11.87 -12.07 -9.23
C TRP A 160 -11.04 -10.81 -9.52
N PHE A 161 -11.63 -9.64 -9.30
CA PHE A 161 -10.91 -8.37 -9.40
C PHE A 161 -9.74 -8.30 -8.41
N TYR A 162 -9.93 -8.73 -7.16
CA TYR A 162 -8.83 -8.76 -6.20
C TYR A 162 -7.71 -9.74 -6.60
N ILE A 163 -8.05 -10.94 -7.08
CA ILE A 163 -7.06 -11.90 -7.60
C ILE A 163 -6.26 -11.26 -8.74
N ALA A 164 -6.95 -10.65 -9.70
CA ALA A 164 -6.31 -9.97 -10.83
C ALA A 164 -5.41 -8.83 -10.35
N THR A 165 -5.87 -7.98 -9.43
CA THR A 165 -5.06 -6.89 -8.85
C THR A 165 -3.82 -7.43 -8.16
N ILE A 166 -3.95 -8.44 -7.29
CA ILE A 166 -2.82 -8.98 -6.51
C ILE A 166 -1.74 -9.56 -7.43
N ILE A 167 -2.14 -10.31 -8.46
CA ILE A 167 -1.22 -10.93 -9.41
C ILE A 167 -0.59 -9.89 -10.32
N THR A 168 -1.41 -9.05 -10.97
CA THR A 168 -0.92 -8.08 -11.95
C THR A 168 0.00 -7.04 -11.31
N VAL A 169 -0.33 -6.52 -10.12
CA VAL A 169 0.54 -5.57 -9.41
C VAL A 169 1.88 -6.22 -9.04
N ALA A 170 1.88 -7.48 -8.61
CA ALA A 170 3.13 -8.19 -8.30
C ALA A 170 4.02 -8.34 -9.55
N VAL A 171 3.43 -8.72 -10.70
CA VAL A 171 4.15 -8.82 -11.97
C VAL A 171 4.68 -7.45 -12.39
N LEU A 172 3.84 -6.41 -12.40
CA LEU A 172 4.25 -5.06 -12.78
C LEU A 172 5.38 -4.54 -11.87
N HIS A 173 5.25 -4.70 -10.56
CA HIS A 173 6.26 -4.29 -9.59
C HIS A 173 7.60 -4.99 -9.85
N ILE A 174 7.60 -6.31 -9.96
CA ILE A 174 8.84 -7.08 -10.13
C ILE A 174 9.54 -6.71 -11.44
N PHE A 175 8.83 -6.66 -12.57
CA PHE A 175 9.46 -6.41 -13.87
C PHE A 175 9.88 -4.96 -14.06
N ASN A 176 9.11 -4.00 -13.54
CA ASN A 176 9.46 -2.58 -13.66
C ASN A 176 10.63 -2.17 -12.76
N SER A 177 10.84 -2.90 -11.66
CA SER A 177 11.87 -2.63 -10.65
C SER A 177 13.13 -3.48 -10.83
N ILE A 178 13.31 -4.13 -11.99
CA ILE A 178 14.58 -4.80 -12.31
C ILE A 178 15.64 -3.72 -12.57
N GLU A 179 16.57 -3.59 -11.64
CA GLU A 179 17.72 -2.70 -11.75
C GLU A 179 18.99 -3.33 -11.19
N ILE A 180 20.13 -2.81 -11.63
CA ILE A 180 21.45 -3.20 -11.11
C ILE A 180 21.81 -2.14 -10.05
N PRO A 181 22.02 -2.53 -8.78
CA PRO A 181 22.36 -1.62 -7.68
C PRO A 181 23.63 -0.81 -7.91
#